data_AF-G7MWA7-F1
#
_entry.id   AF-G7MWA7-F1
#
_cell.length_a   1.000
_cell.length_b   1.000
_cell.length_c   1.000
_cell.angle_alpha   90.00
_cell.angle_beta   90.00
_cell.angle_gamma   90.00
#
_symmetry.space_group_name_H-M   'P 1'
#
loop_
_entity.id
_entity.type
_entity.pdbx_description
1 polymer ?
#
loop_
_entity_poly.entity_id
_entity_poly.type
_entity_poly.pdbx_seq_one_letter_code
_entity_poly.pdbx_strand_id
1 'polypeptide(L)'
;MDTCAKAIILEQSGKNQGYQDTDIRGFRPEGGVCLPGGPDMLESGVCMKAVCKHVAVEDVEVLFSRDAGRYVCDYTYYLSLHHGKGCAALIHVPPLSRGLPASLLGRALQVIIQEMLEECGKARVQSPVRRKLNHGATSQRELTGALLL
;
A
#
# COMPACT_ATOMS: atom_id res chain seq x y z
N MET A 1 14.20 -15.71 29.13
CA MET A 1 14.65 -15.66 27.73
C MET A 1 13.40 -15.62 26.87
N ASP A 2 12.97 -14.43 26.48
CA ASP A 2 11.91 -14.24 25.49
C ASP A 2 12.54 -13.42 24.37
N THR A 3 13.05 -14.10 23.34
CA THR A 3 13.89 -13.48 22.32
C THR A 3 13.05 -12.75 21.28
N CYS A 4 13.11 -11.42 21.33
CA CYS A 4 12.59 -10.49 20.34
C CYS A 4 11.09 -10.65 20.02
N ALA A 5 10.25 -10.00 20.84
CA ALA A 5 8.91 -9.67 20.39
C ALA A 5 9.03 -8.79 19.14
N LYS A 6 8.58 -9.29 17.98
CA LYS A 6 8.53 -8.47 16.77
C LYS A 6 7.50 -7.37 16.97
N ALA A 7 7.76 -6.15 16.51
CA ALA A 7 6.74 -5.12 16.45
C ALA A 7 5.58 -5.54 15.53
N ILE A 8 4.43 -4.88 15.67
CA ILE A 8 3.43 -4.86 14.59
C ILE A 8 3.99 -3.99 13.47
N ILE A 9 4.02 -4.48 12.23
CA ILE A 9 4.59 -3.76 11.10
C ILE A 9 3.49 -3.38 10.11
N LEU A 10 3.41 -2.10 9.77
CA LEU A 10 2.49 -1.53 8.78
C LEU A 10 3.21 -1.40 7.44
N GLU A 11 2.80 -2.18 6.45
CA GLU A 11 3.49 -2.26 5.15
C GLU A 11 2.93 -1.22 4.17
N GLN A 12 3.76 -0.28 3.73
CA GLN A 12 3.35 0.75 2.76
C GLN A 12 3.18 0.20 1.34
N SER A 13 3.92 -0.84 0.98
CA SER A 13 4.10 -1.22 -0.43
C SER A 13 4.34 -2.71 -0.61
N GLY A 14 3.74 -3.27 -1.66
CA GLY A 14 4.02 -4.63 -2.13
C GLY A 14 4.89 -4.64 -3.39
N LYS A 15 5.67 -5.70 -3.60
CA LYS A 15 6.58 -5.82 -4.77
C LYS A 15 6.16 -6.92 -5.74
N ASN A 16 6.33 -6.66 -7.03
CA ASN A 16 5.93 -7.58 -8.10
C ASN A 16 6.93 -8.73 -8.32
N GLN A 17 8.16 -8.66 -7.80
CA GLN A 17 9.26 -9.53 -8.22
C GLN A 17 10.19 -9.98 -7.11
N GLY A 18 10.91 -11.07 -7.36
CA GLY A 18 11.93 -11.65 -6.48
C GLY A 18 11.47 -12.87 -5.68
N TYR A 19 10.34 -13.48 -6.07
CA TYR A 19 9.81 -14.66 -5.40
C TYR A 19 10.63 -15.91 -5.75
N GLN A 20 11.41 -16.40 -4.79
CA GLN A 20 12.34 -17.53 -4.97
C GLN A 20 11.85 -18.81 -4.28
N ASP A 21 11.19 -18.68 -3.13
CA ASP A 21 10.70 -19.79 -2.31
C ASP A 21 9.38 -20.39 -2.85
N THR A 22 9.12 -21.64 -2.48
CA THR A 22 7.83 -22.30 -2.71
C THR A 22 6.92 -22.20 -1.49
N ASP A 23 5.61 -22.16 -1.71
CA ASP A 23 4.61 -22.30 -0.65
C ASP A 23 4.56 -23.73 -0.07
N ILE A 24 3.67 -23.95 0.91
CA ILE A 24 3.47 -25.26 1.56
C ILE A 24 2.96 -26.37 0.62
N ARG A 25 2.59 -26.05 -0.62
CA ARG A 25 2.17 -26.98 -1.67
C ARG A 25 3.22 -27.14 -2.78
N GLY A 26 4.39 -26.51 -2.65
CA GLY A 26 5.43 -26.49 -3.68
C GLY A 26 5.17 -25.49 -4.81
N PHE A 27 4.16 -24.63 -4.71
CA PHE A 27 3.87 -23.62 -5.71
C PHE A 27 4.78 -22.39 -5.54
N ARG A 28 5.24 -21.84 -6.66
CA ARG A 28 5.92 -20.55 -6.75
C ARG A 28 5.40 -19.83 -8.00
N PRO A 29 5.26 -18.49 -7.98
CA PRO A 29 4.87 -17.76 -9.18
C PRO A 29 5.85 -17.98 -10.34
N GLU A 30 5.32 -18.12 -11.55
CA GLU A 30 6.15 -18.29 -12.75
C GLU A 30 7.03 -17.05 -12.96
N GLY A 31 8.29 -17.26 -13.36
CA GLY A 31 9.29 -16.18 -13.45
C GLY A 31 9.65 -15.50 -12.12
N GLY A 32 9.08 -15.92 -10.98
CA GLY A 32 9.27 -15.26 -9.69
C GLY A 32 8.59 -13.88 -9.63
N VAL A 33 7.47 -13.69 -10.33
CA VAL A 33 6.68 -12.43 -10.38
C VAL A 33 5.21 -12.61 -10.03
N CYS A 34 4.56 -11.59 -9.44
CA CYS A 34 3.13 -11.63 -9.11
C CYS A 34 2.23 -11.49 -10.34
N LEU A 35 2.56 -10.53 -11.20
CA LEU A 35 1.81 -10.17 -12.39
C LEU A 35 2.80 -9.82 -13.52
N PRO A 36 2.91 -10.67 -14.57
CA PRO A 36 3.71 -10.35 -15.75
C PRO A 36 3.28 -9.03 -16.38
N GLY A 37 4.24 -8.11 -16.57
CA GLY A 37 3.98 -6.76 -17.08
C GLY A 37 3.34 -5.78 -16.07
N GLY A 38 3.09 -6.20 -14.83
CA GLY A 38 2.64 -5.31 -13.74
C GLY A 38 3.76 -4.37 -13.24
N PRO A 39 3.42 -3.22 -12.61
CA PRO A 39 4.41 -2.30 -12.05
C PRO A 39 5.27 -2.97 -10.96
N ASP A 40 6.59 -2.70 -10.92
CA ASP A 40 7.54 -3.32 -9.98
C ASP A 40 7.13 -3.22 -8.51
N MET A 41 6.46 -2.14 -8.13
CA MET A 41 6.00 -1.85 -6.78
C MET A 41 4.67 -1.10 -6.84
N LEU A 42 3.78 -1.40 -5.89
CA LEU A 42 2.55 -0.65 -5.64
C LEU A 42 2.55 -0.16 -4.20
N GLU A 43 2.10 1.07 -3.95
CA GLU A 43 1.89 1.61 -2.60
C GLU A 43 0.39 1.55 -2.24
N SER A 44 0.10 1.35 -0.94
CA SER A 44 -1.22 1.55 -0.38
C SER A 44 -1.65 3.01 -0.50
N GLY A 45 -2.95 3.24 -0.73
CA GLY A 45 -3.57 4.55 -0.61
C GLY A 45 -3.61 5.07 0.83
N VAL A 46 -3.29 4.24 1.84
CA VAL A 46 -3.10 4.66 3.23
C VAL A 46 -1.65 5.09 3.44
N CYS A 47 -1.43 6.25 4.04
CA CYS A 47 -0.09 6.68 4.46
C CYS A 47 0.30 5.95 5.76
N MET A 48 0.88 4.75 5.66
CA MET A 48 1.27 3.94 6.81
C MET A 48 2.27 4.68 7.72
N LYS A 49 3.06 5.60 7.17
CA LYS A 49 3.96 6.47 7.93
C LYS A 49 3.24 7.53 8.77
N ALA A 50 2.05 7.96 8.37
CA ALA A 50 1.20 8.83 9.19
C ALA A 50 0.49 8.01 10.27
N VAL A 51 -0.11 6.87 9.90
CA VAL A 51 -0.74 5.93 10.85
C VAL A 51 0.22 5.55 11.98
N CYS A 52 1.44 5.13 11.64
CA CYS A 52 2.50 4.77 12.60
C CYS A 52 2.94 5.92 13.54
N LYS A 53 2.62 7.18 13.23
CA LYS A 53 2.92 8.34 14.09
C LYS A 53 1.79 8.68 15.06
N HIS A 54 0.55 8.32 14.74
CA HIS A 54 -0.62 8.67 15.56
C HIS A 54 -1.13 7.50 16.38
N VAL A 55 -0.91 6.25 15.93
CA VAL A 55 -1.20 5.06 16.72
C VAL A 55 -0.34 5.06 17.99
N ALA A 56 -1.02 5.06 19.14
CA ALA A 56 -0.44 4.81 20.44
C ALA A 56 -1.18 3.67 21.13
N VAL A 57 -0.47 2.60 21.46
CA VAL A 57 -1.00 1.45 22.20
C VAL A 57 0.02 1.07 23.26
N GLU A 58 -0.42 1.01 24.52
CA GLU A 58 0.43 0.65 25.65
C GLU A 58 1.00 -0.77 25.47
N ASP A 59 2.29 -0.94 25.80
CA ASP A 59 3.07 -2.18 25.67
C ASP A 59 3.14 -2.80 24.26
N VAL A 60 2.83 -2.06 23.19
CA VAL A 60 2.89 -2.56 21.80
C VAL A 60 3.68 -1.62 20.89
N GLU A 61 4.83 -2.10 20.39
CA GLU A 61 5.58 -1.41 19.34
C GLU A 61 4.89 -1.55 17.98
N VAL A 62 4.76 -0.43 17.26
CA VAL A 62 4.23 -0.36 15.89
C VAL A 62 5.27 0.31 15.00
N LEU A 63 5.64 -0.33 13.89
CA LEU A 63 6.67 0.12 12.96
C LEU A 63 6.13 0.30 11.54
N PHE A 64 6.76 1.21 10.80
CA PHE A 64 6.51 1.43 9.38
C PHE A 64 7.51 0.64 8.52
N SER A 65 7.03 0.01 7.44
CA SER A 65 7.87 -0.70 6.47
C SER A 65 7.48 -0.38 5.02
N ARG A 66 8.42 -0.60 4.09
CA ARG A 66 8.24 -0.57 2.63
C ARG A 66 8.57 -1.94 2.00
N ASP A 67 8.63 -2.98 2.83
CA ASP A 67 9.17 -4.29 2.46
C ASP A 67 8.44 -5.44 3.18
N ALA A 68 7.39 -5.95 2.54
CA ALA A 68 6.62 -7.08 3.05
C ALA A 68 7.28 -8.47 2.84
N GLY A 69 8.59 -8.55 2.54
CA GLY A 69 9.29 -9.78 2.15
C GLY A 69 9.00 -10.22 0.71
N ARG A 70 9.35 -11.45 0.30
CA ARG A 70 9.02 -12.06 -1.02
C ARG A 70 8.38 -13.45 -0.84
N TYR A 71 7.34 -13.53 -0.03
CA TYR A 71 6.57 -14.75 0.20
C TYR A 71 5.07 -14.48 0.04
N VAL A 72 4.21 -15.42 0.44
CA VAL A 72 2.74 -15.36 0.27
C VAL A 72 2.12 -14.04 0.76
N CYS A 73 2.68 -13.39 1.79
CA CYS A 73 2.22 -12.09 2.28
C CYS A 73 2.38 -10.98 1.23
N ASP A 74 3.59 -10.74 0.72
CA ASP A 74 3.87 -9.73 -0.32
C ASP A 74 3.12 -10.05 -1.61
N TYR A 75 3.06 -11.33 -2.00
CA TYR A 75 2.34 -11.78 -3.19
C TYR A 75 0.85 -11.42 -3.14
N THR A 76 0.19 -11.78 -2.03
CA THR A 76 -1.24 -11.50 -1.80
C THR A 76 -1.49 -9.99 -1.69
N TYR A 77 -0.58 -9.26 -1.05
CA TYR A 77 -0.69 -7.82 -0.86
C TYR A 77 -0.53 -7.06 -2.17
N TYR A 78 0.48 -7.37 -2.97
CA TYR A 78 0.69 -6.80 -4.30
C TYR A 78 -0.54 -7.01 -5.20
N LEU A 79 -1.07 -8.23 -5.26
CA LEU A 79 -2.26 -8.51 -6.07
C LEU A 79 -3.51 -7.79 -5.55
N SER A 80 -3.63 -7.62 -4.22
CA SER A 80 -4.72 -6.85 -3.60
C SER A 80 -4.60 -5.36 -3.88
N LEU A 81 -3.39 -4.79 -3.85
CA LEU A 81 -3.10 -3.42 -4.27
C LEU A 81 -3.41 -3.21 -5.76
N HIS A 82 -3.05 -4.16 -6.62
CA HIS A 82 -3.32 -4.10 -8.06
C HIS A 82 -4.83 -4.07 -8.34
N HIS A 83 -5.58 -5.09 -7.90
CA HIS A 83 -7.02 -5.17 -8.15
C HIS A 83 -7.81 -4.09 -7.40
N GLY A 84 -7.38 -3.73 -6.20
CA GLY A 84 -7.97 -2.67 -5.37
C GLY A 84 -7.56 -1.25 -5.77
N LYS A 85 -6.71 -1.06 -6.79
CA LYS A 85 -6.17 0.26 -7.23
C LYS A 85 -5.56 1.06 -6.07
N GLY A 86 -4.72 0.40 -5.27
CA GLY A 86 -4.11 0.93 -4.05
C GLY A 86 -4.98 0.82 -2.78
N CYS A 87 -6.26 0.45 -2.89
CA CYS A 87 -7.16 0.26 -1.74
C CYS A 87 -6.98 -1.11 -1.07
N ALA A 88 -5.76 -1.37 -0.57
CA ALA A 88 -5.44 -2.52 0.27
C ALA A 88 -4.42 -2.11 1.35
N ALA A 89 -4.35 -2.88 2.43
CA ALA A 89 -3.39 -2.72 3.52
C ALA A 89 -2.88 -4.10 3.96
N LEU A 90 -1.63 -4.18 4.37
CA LEU A 90 -1.04 -5.36 5.01
C LEU A 90 -0.44 -4.96 6.36
N ILE A 91 -0.75 -5.77 7.37
CA ILE A 91 -0.22 -5.65 8.73
C ILE A 91 0.46 -6.98 9.06
N HIS A 92 1.76 -6.97 9.28
CA HIS A 92 2.45 -8.11 9.88
C HIS A 92 2.36 -8.01 11.40
N VAL A 93 1.96 -9.11 12.05
CA VAL A 93 1.86 -9.19 13.51
C VAL A 93 2.89 -10.18 14.07
N PRO A 94 3.45 -9.93 15.27
CA PRO A 94 4.22 -10.93 16.00
C PRO A 94 3.40 -12.18 16.36
N PRO A 95 4.08 -13.31 16.64
CA PRO A 95 3.48 -14.43 17.35
C PRO A 95 2.92 -13.99 18.72
N LEU A 96 1.83 -14.63 19.14
CA LEU A 96 1.27 -14.43 20.48
C LEU A 96 2.28 -14.89 21.56
N SER A 97 2.32 -14.16 22.67
CA SER A 97 3.20 -14.44 23.80
C SER A 97 2.55 -14.08 25.13
N ARG A 98 3.25 -14.28 26.26
CA ARG A 98 2.78 -13.81 27.58
C ARG A 98 2.70 -12.30 27.67
N GLY A 99 3.63 -11.58 27.03
CA GLY A 99 3.64 -10.12 26.95
C GLY A 99 2.68 -9.56 25.90
N LEU A 100 2.28 -10.38 24.92
CA LEU A 100 1.34 -10.01 23.87
C LEU A 100 0.26 -11.09 23.68
N PRO A 101 -0.74 -11.16 24.58
CA PRO A 101 -1.89 -12.04 24.43
C PRO A 101 -2.80 -11.57 23.29
N ALA A 102 -3.63 -12.49 22.78
CA ALA A 102 -4.56 -12.21 21.68
C ALA A 102 -5.52 -11.03 21.96
N SER A 103 -5.87 -10.80 23.23
CA SER A 103 -6.71 -9.66 23.64
C SER A 103 -5.98 -8.31 23.53
N LEU A 104 -4.67 -8.26 23.82
CA LEU A 104 -3.87 -7.04 23.63
C LEU A 104 -3.61 -6.79 22.14
N LEU A 105 -3.24 -7.84 21.39
CA LEU A 105 -3.07 -7.74 19.94
C LEU A 105 -4.37 -7.32 19.23
N GLY A 106 -5.52 -7.86 19.65
CA GLY A 106 -6.83 -7.47 19.12
C GLY A 106 -7.18 -6.00 19.35
N ARG A 107 -6.90 -5.47 20.55
CA ARG A 107 -7.04 -4.03 20.84
C ARG A 107 -6.08 -3.18 20.01
N ALA A 108 -4.82 -3.62 19.88
CA ALA A 108 -3.82 -2.91 19.07
C ALA A 108 -4.26 -2.81 17.60
N LEU A 109 -4.71 -3.92 17.02
CA LEU A 109 -5.23 -3.97 15.65
C LEU A 109 -6.49 -3.10 15.48
N GLN A 110 -7.38 -3.05 16.48
CA GLN A 110 -8.55 -2.17 16.44
C GLN A 110 -8.15 -0.69 16.33
N VAL A 111 -7.23 -0.23 17.18
CA VAL A 111 -6.72 1.16 17.17
C VAL A 111 -6.00 1.46 15.85
N ILE A 112 -5.16 0.55 15.37
CA ILE A 112 -4.44 0.67 14.09
C ILE A 112 -5.43 0.83 12.93
N ILE A 113 -6.46 -0.02 12.85
CA ILE A 113 -7.46 0.02 11.77
C ILE A 113 -8.30 1.31 11.85
N GLN A 114 -8.60 1.81 13.05
CA GLN A 114 -9.28 3.10 13.21
C GLN A 114 -8.45 4.26 12.64
N GLU A 115 -7.16 4.38 13.01
CA GLU A 115 -6.30 5.42 12.43
C GLU A 115 -6.08 5.25 10.91
N MET A 116 -5.99 4.01 10.40
CA MET A 116 -5.96 3.77 8.95
C MET A 116 -7.21 4.34 8.24
N LEU A 117 -8.39 4.17 8.83
CA LEU A 117 -9.66 4.69 8.28
C LEU A 117 -9.71 6.23 8.35
N GLU A 118 -9.22 6.83 9.42
CA GLU A 118 -9.12 8.29 9.54
C GLU A 118 -8.15 8.88 8.51
N GLU A 119 -6.97 8.28 8.33
CA GLU A 119 -5.98 8.69 7.33
C GLU A 119 -6.54 8.57 5.89
N CYS A 120 -7.29 7.50 5.60
CA CYS A 120 -8.04 7.38 4.34
C CYS A 120 -9.02 8.53 4.10
N GLY A 121 -9.66 9.02 5.17
CA GLY A 121 -10.57 10.16 5.11
C GLY A 121 -9.86 11.45 4.72
N LYS A 122 -8.70 11.74 5.34
CA LYS A 122 -7.90 12.95 5.11
C LYS A 122 -7.49 13.09 3.63
N ALA A 123 -7.04 11.99 3.00
CA ALA A 123 -6.63 11.98 1.59
C ALA A 123 -7.76 12.34 0.59
N ARG A 124 -9.00 11.94 0.90
CA ARG A 124 -10.17 12.23 0.04
C ARG A 124 -10.57 13.71 0.06
N VAL A 125 -10.38 14.39 1.19
CA VAL A 125 -10.70 15.82 1.35
C VAL A 125 -9.69 16.72 0.62
N GLN A 126 -8.44 16.27 0.46
CA GLN A 126 -7.36 17.06 -0.15
C GLN A 126 -7.29 16.98 -1.68
N SER A 127 -8.20 16.27 -2.35
CA SER A 127 -8.20 16.11 -3.81
C SER A 127 -9.01 17.22 -4.50
N PRO A 128 -8.41 18.25 -5.13
CA PRO A 128 -9.17 19.30 -5.81
C PRO A 128 -9.69 18.74 -7.14
N VAL A 129 -11.00 18.83 -7.35
CA VAL A 129 -11.63 18.42 -8.61
C VAL A 129 -11.06 19.24 -9.76
N ARG A 130 -10.19 18.65 -10.59
CA ARG A 130 -9.76 19.23 -11.88
C ARG A 130 -10.92 19.26 -12.87
N ARG A 131 -11.84 20.21 -12.70
CA ARG A 131 -12.79 20.60 -13.76
C ARG A 131 -11.99 21.21 -14.90
N LYS A 132 -11.77 20.44 -15.97
CA LYS A 132 -11.34 20.99 -17.26
C LYS A 132 -12.41 21.97 -17.75
N LEU A 133 -12.12 23.26 -17.72
CA LEU A 133 -12.89 24.25 -18.47
C LEU A 133 -12.37 24.27 -19.91
N ASN A 134 -13.03 23.54 -20.79
CA ASN A 134 -12.93 23.81 -22.22
C ASN A 134 -13.67 25.14 -22.49
N HIS A 135 -12.95 26.18 -22.88
CA HIS A 135 -13.53 27.35 -23.55
C HIS A 135 -12.68 27.64 -24.79
N GLY A 136 -13.23 27.35 -25.96
CA GLY A 136 -12.70 27.86 -27.22
C GLY A 136 -13.37 29.19 -27.55
N ALA A 137 -12.60 30.15 -28.04
CA ALA A 137 -13.12 31.32 -28.73
C ALA A 137 -12.11 31.76 -29.80
N THR A 138 -12.58 31.76 -31.04
CA THR A 138 -11.91 32.19 -32.28
C THR A 138 -11.61 33.69 -32.29
N SER A 139 -10.57 34.15 -33.01
CA SER A 139 -10.65 35.24 -34.02
C SER A 139 -9.28 35.66 -34.58
N GLN A 140 -9.13 35.66 -35.93
CA GLN A 140 -8.34 36.61 -36.77
C GLN A 140 -6.80 36.72 -36.54
N ARG A 141 -5.85 36.82 -37.50
CA ARG A 141 -5.69 37.07 -38.96
C ARG A 141 -4.21 36.71 -39.33
N GLU A 142 -3.66 36.62 -40.56
CA GLU A 142 -4.09 36.54 -41.98
C GLU A 142 -2.89 36.07 -42.86
N LEU A 143 -3.12 35.80 -44.16
CA LEU A 143 -2.21 35.88 -45.34
C LEU A 143 -0.68 35.74 -45.12
N THR A 144 -0.03 34.67 -45.59
CA THR A 144 0.40 34.40 -47.00
C THR A 144 1.10 33.01 -47.00
N GLY A 145 1.28 32.23 -48.09
CA GLY A 145 0.88 32.27 -49.50
C GLY A 145 1.50 31.04 -50.24
N ALA A 146 1.06 30.76 -51.49
CA ALA A 146 1.66 29.82 -52.47
C ALA A 146 1.75 28.29 -52.17
N LEU A 147 0.73 27.57 -52.65
CA LEU A 147 0.81 26.49 -53.67
C LEU A 147 2.20 25.88 -54.02
N LEU A 148 2.36 24.55 -53.90
CA LEU A 148 2.48 23.59 -55.03
C LEU A 148 2.56 22.12 -54.55
N LEU A 149 1.77 21.25 -55.21
CA LEU A 149 1.83 19.76 -55.30
C LEU A 149 2.17 18.96 -54.03
#